data_AF-D8SKH5-F1
#
_entry.id   AF-D8SKH5-F1
#
_cell.length_a   1.000
_cell.length_b   1.000
_cell.length_c   1.000
_cell.angle_alpha   90.00
_cell.angle_beta   90.00
_cell.angle_gamma   90.00
#
_symmetry.space_group_name_H-M   'P 1'
#
loop_
_entity.id
_entity.type
_entity.pdbx_description
1 polymer ?
#
loop_
_entity_poly.entity_id
_entity_poly.type
_entity_poly.pdbx_seq_one_letter_code
_entity_poly.pdbx_strand_id
1 'polypeptide(L)'
;VVVDEIAGQYEDSYEDVDKHLMDYFTFKAVRTVLAQLYEMNPSQYIWFYNFVGNNKPQDSKVFIRLLVKERQELAERVMVTRLHLFGKWVKKYSHENMYNAISDQNLELLRERLIQTVKLPSD
;
A
#
# COMPACT_ATOMS: atom_id res chain seq x y z
N VAL A 1 28.20 -12.32 36.75
CA VAL A 1 28.23 -11.85 35.35
C VAL A 1 27.01 -12.45 34.68
N VAL A 2 25.91 -11.72 34.67
CA VAL A 2 24.69 -12.15 33.98
C VAL A 2 24.91 -11.82 32.51
N VAL A 3 24.88 -12.86 31.68
CA VAL A 3 24.99 -12.76 30.24
C VAL A 3 23.69 -12.14 29.75
N ASP A 4 23.81 -10.97 29.12
CA ASP A 4 22.74 -10.21 28.48
C ASP A 4 22.31 -10.99 27.24
N GLU A 5 21.33 -11.89 27.40
CA GLU A 5 20.71 -12.59 26.28
C GLU A 5 19.74 -11.66 25.56
N ILE A 6 20.02 -11.52 24.27
CA ILE A 6 19.35 -10.79 23.22
C ILE A 6 17.87 -11.22 23.13
N ALA A 7 17.05 -10.68 24.01
CA ALA A 7 15.60 -10.77 23.94
C ALA A 7 15.03 -9.38 24.18
N GLY A 8 15.33 -8.46 23.26
CA GLY A 8 14.59 -7.22 23.15
C GLY A 8 13.11 -7.58 23.01
N GLN A 9 12.33 -7.26 24.03
CA GLN A 9 10.88 -7.24 23.94
C GLN A 9 10.53 -6.15 22.93
N TYR A 10 10.38 -6.52 21.66
CA TYR A 10 9.61 -5.72 20.73
C TYR A 10 8.16 -5.89 21.21
N GLU A 11 7.59 -4.87 21.82
CA GLU A 11 6.14 -4.75 21.78
C GLU A 11 5.77 -4.76 20.28
N ASP A 12 5.12 -5.83 19.82
CA ASP A 12 4.68 -5.99 18.43
C ASP A 12 3.62 -4.93 18.12
N SER A 13 4.08 -3.73 17.78
CA SER A 13 3.25 -2.63 17.29
C SER A 13 3.08 -2.77 15.78
N TYR A 14 1.84 -2.90 15.31
CA TYR A 14 1.49 -2.92 13.89
C TYR A 14 1.30 -1.50 13.32
N GLU A 15 1.81 -0.46 13.99
CA GLU A 15 1.71 0.94 13.53
C GLU A 15 2.37 1.16 12.16
N ASP A 16 3.41 0.41 11.86
CA ASP A 16 4.07 0.43 10.56
C ASP A 16 3.16 -0.15 9.46
N VAL A 17 2.41 -1.22 9.75
CA VAL A 17 1.39 -1.79 8.85
C VAL A 17 0.28 -0.77 8.61
N ASP A 18 -0.22 -0.13 9.67
CA ASP A 18 -1.22 0.93 9.56
C ASP A 18 -0.73 2.10 8.69
N LYS A 19 0.54 2.49 8.87
CA LYS A 19 1.17 3.51 8.04
C LYS A 19 1.21 3.09 6.57
N HIS A 20 1.66 1.87 6.27
CA HIS A 20 1.70 1.35 4.90
C HIS A 20 0.31 1.32 4.27
N LEU A 21 -0.73 0.95 5.01
CA LEU A 21 -2.11 0.99 4.54
C LEU A 21 -2.53 2.43 4.22
N MET A 22 -2.29 3.39 5.11
CA MET A 22 -2.60 4.80 4.85
C MET A 22 -1.89 5.35 3.61
N ASP A 23 -0.61 5.03 3.45
CA ASP A 23 0.20 5.45 2.31
C ASP A 23 -0.31 4.83 1.00
N TYR A 24 -0.60 3.53 1.02
CA TYR A 24 -1.12 2.81 -0.14
C TYR A 24 -2.52 3.28 -0.56
N PHE A 25 -3.44 3.53 0.38
CA PHE A 25 -4.75 4.09 0.05
C PHE A 25 -4.67 5.53 -0.45
N THR A 26 -3.69 6.31 0.00
CA THR A 26 -3.43 7.65 -0.54
C THR A 26 -2.93 7.56 -1.98
N PHE A 27 -1.99 6.66 -2.27
CA PHE A 27 -1.53 6.39 -3.63
C PHE A 27 -2.70 5.97 -4.55
N LYS A 28 -3.54 5.03 -4.11
CA LYS A 28 -4.73 4.62 -4.86
C LYS A 28 -5.69 5.77 -5.11
N ALA A 29 -5.95 6.60 -4.10
CA ALA A 29 -6.82 7.76 -4.25
C ALA A 29 -6.28 8.76 -5.26
N VAL A 30 -4.98 9.06 -5.24
CA VAL A 30 -4.32 9.92 -6.24
C VAL A 30 -4.53 9.38 -7.65
N ARG A 31 -4.34 8.07 -7.86
CA ARG A 31 -4.58 7.43 -9.17
C ARG A 31 -6.04 7.54 -9.60
N THR A 32 -6.99 7.34 -8.69
CA THR A 32 -8.43 7.51 -8.97
C THR A 32 -8.77 8.95 -9.34
N VAL A 33 -8.25 9.93 -8.60
CA VAL A 33 -8.49 11.35 -8.89
C VAL A 33 -7.87 11.74 -10.23
N LEU A 34 -6.67 11.26 -10.56
CA LEU A 34 -6.07 11.47 -11.88
C LEU A 34 -6.95 10.91 -13.01
N ALA A 35 -7.47 9.69 -12.86
CA ALA A 35 -8.38 9.11 -13.86
C ALA A 35 -9.66 9.94 -14.04
N GLN A 36 -10.27 10.40 -12.94
CA GLN A 36 -11.46 11.25 -13.00
C GLN A 36 -11.18 12.61 -13.65
N LEU A 37 -10.03 13.22 -13.36
CA LEU A 37 -9.64 14.50 -13.97
C LEU A 37 -9.31 14.36 -15.45
N TYR A 38 -8.75 13.23 -15.87
CA TYR A 38 -8.48 12.96 -17.28
C TYR A 38 -9.76 13.06 -18.13
N GLU A 39 -10.88 12.55 -17.60
CA GLU A 39 -12.17 12.57 -18.29
C GLU A 39 -12.91 13.90 -18.15
N MET A 40 -12.82 14.57 -17.00
CA MET A 40 -13.67 15.74 -16.70
C MET A 40 -12.96 17.10 -16.81
N ASN A 41 -11.64 17.16 -16.60
CA ASN A 41 -10.90 18.41 -16.57
C ASN A 41 -9.41 18.20 -16.95
N PRO A 42 -9.09 18.21 -18.27
CA PRO A 42 -7.73 17.98 -18.75
C PRO A 42 -6.68 18.95 -18.21
N SER A 43 -7.05 20.22 -17.96
CA SER A 43 -6.12 21.22 -17.42
C SER A 43 -5.71 20.91 -15.98
N GLN A 44 -6.67 20.54 -15.13
CA GLN A 44 -6.37 20.09 -13.76
C GLN A 44 -5.62 18.75 -13.76
N TYR A 45 -5.93 17.85 -14.69
CA TYR A 45 -5.19 16.60 -14.86
C TYR A 45 -3.70 16.84 -15.10
N ILE A 46 -3.34 17.68 -16.08
CA ILE A 46 -1.95 17.97 -16.42
C ILE A 46 -1.20 18.51 -15.20
N TRP A 47 -1.79 19.48 -14.51
CA TRP A 47 -1.19 20.06 -13.31
C TRP A 47 -0.99 19.00 -12.23
N PHE A 48 -2.02 18.21 -11.93
CA PHE A 48 -1.96 17.22 -10.87
C PHE A 48 -1.01 16.06 -11.19
N TYR A 49 -0.95 15.65 -12.47
CA TYR A 49 -0.01 14.65 -12.96
C TYR A 49 1.44 15.10 -12.75
N ASN A 50 1.77 16.34 -13.14
CA ASN A 50 3.11 16.91 -12.95
C ASN A 50 3.45 17.06 -11.46
N PHE A 51 2.49 17.52 -10.65
CA PHE A 51 2.66 17.61 -9.19
C PHE A 51 3.01 16.26 -8.59
N VAL A 52 2.28 15.19 -8.95
CA VAL A 52 2.53 13.82 -8.46
C VAL A 52 3.85 13.26 -8.97
N GLY A 53 4.27 13.62 -10.19
CA GLY A 53 5.57 13.24 -10.74
C GLY A 53 6.74 13.80 -9.91
N ASN A 54 6.61 15.05 -9.45
CA ASN A 54 7.61 15.74 -8.64
C ASN A 54 7.49 15.42 -7.13
N ASN A 55 6.30 15.07 -6.66
CA ASN A 55 5.99 14.79 -5.26
C ASN A 55 5.37 13.39 -5.16
N LYS A 56 6.21 12.35 -5.06
CA LYS A 56 5.70 10.98 -4.95
C LYS A 56 4.91 10.81 -3.64
N PRO A 57 3.73 10.18 -3.66
CA PRO A 57 2.91 9.95 -2.46
C PRO A 57 3.46 8.76 -1.64
N GLN A 58 4.73 8.82 -1.25
CA GLN A 58 5.38 7.79 -0.43
C GLN A 58 5.01 7.93 1.04
N ASP A 59 5.08 9.15 1.58
CA ASP A 59 4.50 9.48 2.89
C ASP A 59 3.22 10.29 2.64
N SER A 60 2.08 9.69 2.97
CA SER A 60 0.77 10.27 2.68
C SER A 60 0.54 11.59 3.39
N LYS A 61 1.01 11.74 4.64
CA LYS A 61 0.79 12.96 5.42
C LYS A 61 1.61 14.11 4.85
N VAL A 62 2.86 13.86 4.49
CA VAL A 62 3.73 14.84 3.84
C VAL A 62 3.17 15.22 2.46
N PHE A 63 2.83 14.23 1.64
CA PHE A 63 2.26 14.47 0.30
C PHE A 63 1.00 15.34 0.36
N ILE A 64 0.03 14.98 1.21
CA ILE A 64 -1.21 15.73 1.35
C ILE A 64 -0.94 17.14 1.87
N ARG A 65 0.00 17.33 2.82
CA ARG A 65 0.38 18.65 3.30
C ARG A 65 0.94 19.54 2.18
N LEU A 66 1.78 18.99 1.30
CA LEU A 66 2.29 19.72 0.13
C LEU A 66 1.15 20.08 -0.83
N LEU A 67 0.27 19.11 -1.11
CA LEU A 67 -0.85 19.31 -2.01
C LEU A 67 -1.84 20.37 -1.49
N VAL A 68 -2.15 20.39 -0.19
CA VAL A 68 -3.00 21.40 0.43
C VAL A 68 -2.45 22.81 0.20
N LYS A 69 -1.12 22.98 0.32
CA LYS A 69 -0.47 24.28 0.14
C LYS A 69 -0.59 24.79 -1.30
N GLU A 70 -0.54 23.91 -2.29
CA GLU A 70 -0.58 24.32 -3.70
C GLU A 70 -2.00 24.34 -4.28
N ARG A 71 -2.82 23.34 -3.96
CA ARG A 71 -4.20 23.16 -4.47
C ARG A 71 -5.08 22.45 -3.43
N GLN A 72 -5.68 23.23 -2.53
CA GLN A 72 -6.55 22.72 -1.48
C GLN A 72 -7.70 21.83 -2.00
N GLU A 73 -8.40 22.23 -3.06
CA GLU A 73 -9.52 21.44 -3.62
C GLU A 73 -9.10 20.03 -4.05
N LEU A 74 -7.93 19.90 -4.68
CA LEU A 74 -7.39 18.60 -5.08
C LEU A 74 -6.97 17.77 -3.87
N ALA A 75 -6.41 18.41 -2.84
CA ALA A 75 -6.08 17.72 -1.60
C ALA A 75 -7.32 17.16 -0.91
N GLU A 76 -8.37 17.95 -0.77
CA GLU A 76 -9.66 17.53 -0.19
C GLU A 76 -10.26 16.37 -0.98
N ARG A 77 -10.23 16.44 -2.32
CA ARG A 77 -10.71 15.36 -3.19
C ARG A 77 -9.95 14.06 -2.95
N VAL A 78 -8.63 14.11 -2.80
CA VAL A 78 -7.80 12.94 -2.47
C VAL A 78 -8.12 12.43 -1.06
N MET A 79 -8.28 13.30 -0.06
CA MET A 79 -8.64 12.91 1.31
C MET A 79 -9.98 12.17 1.39
N VAL A 80 -11.02 12.69 0.72
CA VAL A 80 -12.33 12.03 0.68
C VAL A 80 -12.24 10.69 -0.05
N THR A 81 -11.52 10.67 -1.18
CA THR A 81 -11.39 9.47 -2.01
C THR A 81 -10.62 8.36 -1.28
N ARG A 82 -9.53 8.68 -0.56
CA ARG A 82 -8.78 7.65 0.19
C ARG A 82 -9.61 7.03 1.32
N LEU A 83 -10.42 7.85 2.01
CA LEU A 83 -11.32 7.35 3.05
C LEU A 83 -12.42 6.46 2.46
N HIS A 84 -12.99 6.87 1.32
CA HIS A 84 -13.98 6.06 0.60
C HIS A 84 -13.42 4.71 0.14
N LEU A 85 -12.21 4.69 -0.44
CA LEU A 85 -11.54 3.47 -0.89
C LEU A 85 -11.23 2.53 0.28
N PHE A 86 -10.74 3.08 1.40
CA PHE A 86 -10.52 2.31 2.62
C PHE A 86 -11.82 1.68 3.14
N GLY A 87 -12.90 2.48 3.25
CA GLY A 87 -14.21 1.97 3.68
C GLY A 87 -14.76 0.88 2.76
N LYS A 88 -14.51 0.93 1.45
CA LYS A 88 -14.86 -0.15 0.52
C LYS A 88 -14.03 -1.40 0.72
N TRP A 89 -12.74 -1.27 1.07
CA TRP A 89 -11.85 -2.39 1.30
C TRP A 89 -12.15 -3.09 2.62
N VAL A 90 -12.37 -2.36 3.71
CA VAL A 90 -12.69 -2.95 5.03
C VAL A 90 -13.93 -3.85 4.95
N LYS A 91 -14.94 -3.47 4.15
CA LYS A 91 -16.14 -4.29 3.91
C LYS A 91 -15.86 -5.62 3.18
N LYS A 92 -14.73 -5.73 2.49
CA LYS A 92 -14.31 -6.92 1.72
C LYS A 92 -13.15 -7.66 2.35
N TYR A 93 -12.45 -7.03 3.28
CA TYR A 93 -11.29 -7.61 3.94
C TYR A 93 -11.73 -8.74 4.88
N SER A 94 -11.03 -9.85 4.78
CA SER A 94 -11.18 -11.00 5.68
C SER A 94 -9.78 -11.42 6.12
N HIS A 95 -9.55 -11.42 7.42
CA HIS A 95 -8.29 -11.89 7.99
C HIS A 95 -8.05 -13.37 7.67
N GLU A 96 -9.11 -14.18 7.62
CA GLU A 96 -9.04 -15.61 7.28
C GLU A 96 -8.58 -15.80 5.83
N ASN A 97 -9.15 -15.03 4.88
CA ASN A 97 -8.72 -15.08 3.49
C ASN A 97 -7.25 -14.67 3.33
N MET A 98 -6.82 -13.64 4.08
CA MET A 98 -5.42 -13.20 4.05
C MET A 98 -4.48 -14.26 4.64
N TYR A 99 -4.86 -14.88 5.76
CA TYR A 99 -4.10 -15.96 6.37
C TYR A 99 -3.95 -17.16 5.41
N ASN A 100 -5.06 -17.61 4.81
CA ASN A 100 -5.05 -18.71 3.86
C ASN A 100 -4.21 -18.38 2.63
N ALA A 101 -4.33 -17.16 2.08
CA ALA A 101 -3.53 -16.73 0.94
C ALA A 101 -2.02 -16.77 1.22
N ILE A 102 -1.58 -16.32 2.41
CA ILE A 102 -0.18 -16.40 2.83
C ILE A 102 0.27 -17.86 2.97
N SER A 103 -0.54 -18.68 3.63
CA SER A 103 -0.24 -20.12 3.82
C SER A 103 -0.11 -20.86 2.49
N ASP A 104 -1.03 -20.63 1.56
CA ASP A 104 -1.04 -21.27 0.25
C ASP A 104 0.17 -20.86 -0.60
N GLN A 105 0.52 -19.58 -0.61
CA GLN A 105 1.71 -19.08 -1.30
C GLN A 105 3.00 -19.70 -0.72
N ASN A 106 3.11 -19.82 0.59
CA ASN A 106 4.26 -20.46 1.22
C ASN A 106 4.37 -21.93 0.80
N LEU A 107 3.26 -22.66 0.75
CA LEU A 107 3.24 -24.06 0.32
C LEU A 107 3.64 -24.21 -1.15
N GLU A 108 3.19 -23.30 -2.02
CA GLU A 108 3.56 -23.25 -3.43
C GLU A 108 5.07 -23.07 -3.60
N LEU A 109 5.67 -22.06 -2.95
CA LEU A 109 7.11 -21.81 -3.02
C LEU A 109 7.94 -23.00 -2.51
N LEU A 110 7.47 -23.69 -1.47
CA LEU A 110 8.12 -24.90 -0.97
C LEU A 110 8.05 -26.06 -2.00
N ARG A 111 6.91 -26.22 -2.69
CA ARG A 111 6.77 -27.22 -3.76
C ARG A 111 7.70 -26.91 -4.94
N GLU A 112 7.76 -25.65 -5.37
CA GLU A 112 8.68 -25.22 -6.43
C GLU A 112 10.14 -25.55 -6.10
N ARG A 113 10.55 -25.25 -4.86
CA ARG A 113 11.90 -25.57 -4.39
C ARG A 113 12.18 -27.07 -4.41
N LEU A 114 11.22 -27.89 -3.99
CA LEU A 114 11.37 -29.34 -4.01
C LEU A 114 11.62 -29.85 -5.43
N ILE A 115 10.83 -29.40 -6.41
CA ILE A 115 11.00 -29.78 -7.82
C ILE A 115 12.41 -29.43 -8.33
N GLN A 116 12.94 -28.25 -7.98
CA GLN A 116 14.29 -27.84 -8.38
C GLN A 116 15.40 -28.72 -7.77
N THR A 117 15.16 -29.28 -6.58
CA THR A 117 16.16 -30.09 -5.86
C THR A 117 16.08 -31.60 -6.15
N VAL A 118 14.93 -32.09 -6.63
CA VAL A 118 14.75 -33.51 -6.94
C VAL A 118 15.48 -33.86 -8.23
N LYS A 119 16.43 -34.79 -8.15
CA LYS A 119 16.96 -35.47 -9.34
C LYS A 119 15.90 -36.46 -9.83
N LEU A 120 15.22 -36.12 -10.92
CA LEU A 120 14.34 -37.08 -11.59
C LEU A 120 15.20 -38.22 -12.18
N PRO A 121 14.78 -39.49 -12.02
CA PRO A 121 15.45 -40.59 -12.72
C PRO A 121 15.36 -40.35 -14.22
N SER A 122 16.48 -40.44 -14.93
CA SER A 122 16.46 -40.51 -16.39
C SER A 122 15.99 -41.91 -16.79
N ASP A 123 14.98 -41.99 -17.66
CA ASP A 123 14.57 -43.23 -18.34
C ASP A 123 15.72 -43.84 -19.15
#